data_AF-A0A2S8HNL8-F1
#
_entry.id   AF-A0A2S8HNL8-F1
#
_cell.length_a   1.000
_cell.length_b   1.000
_cell.length_c   1.000
_cell.angle_alpha   90.00
_cell.angle_beta   90.00
_cell.angle_gamma   90.00
#
_symmetry.space_group_name_H-M   'P 1'
#
loop_
_entity.id
_entity.type
_entity.pdbx_description
1 polymer ?
#
loop_
_entity_poly.entity_id
_entity_poly.type
_entity_poly.pdbx_seq_one_letter_code
_entity_poly.pdbx_strand_id
1 'polypeptide(L)' 'MTALPIDSSDVDPRRRARDLYWQGYRIARIAELLGVKPATLYSWKKRDRWDDTEP' A
#
# COMPACT_ATOMS: atom_id res chain seq x y z
N MET A 1 12.61 -21.93 23.42
CA MET A 1 11.83 -21.96 22.16
C MET A 1 11.41 -20.54 21.85
N THR A 2 12.23 -19.78 21.14
CA THR A 2 11.97 -18.37 20.82
C THR A 2 11.38 -18.31 19.42
N ALA A 3 10.06 -18.13 19.32
CA ALA A 3 9.40 -17.89 18.04
C ALA A 3 9.64 -16.41 17.66
N LEU A 4 10.60 -16.15 16.78
CA LEU A 4 10.61 -14.92 16.02
C LEU A 4 9.53 -15.05 14.95
N PRO A 5 8.49 -14.20 14.92
CA PRO A 5 7.66 -14.11 13.74
C PRO A 5 8.54 -13.50 12.65
N ILE A 6 9.01 -14.34 11.73
CA ILE A 6 9.46 -13.85 10.44
C ILE A 6 8.19 -13.33 9.77
N ASP A 7 7.91 -12.03 9.94
CA ASP A 7 6.86 -11.36 9.19
C ASP A 7 7.28 -11.43 7.71
N SER A 8 6.77 -12.45 7.04
CA SER A 8 7.32 -12.99 5.79
C SER A 8 6.86 -12.19 4.57
N SER A 9 6.76 -10.88 4.70
CA SER A 9 6.47 -9.98 3.59
C SER A 9 7.18 -8.65 3.76
N ASP A 10 8.47 -8.65 3.44
CA ASP A 10 9.35 -7.48 3.20
C ASP A 10 8.90 -6.64 1.98
N VAL A 11 7.64 -6.78 1.56
CA VAL A 11 7.04 -5.95 0.52
C VAL A 11 6.39 -4.79 1.24
N ASP A 12 7.10 -3.66 1.28
CA ASP A 12 6.58 -2.41 1.85
C ASP A 12 5.12 -2.21 1.39
N PRO A 13 4.14 -2.24 2.31
CA PRO A 13 2.72 -2.14 1.96
C PRO A 13 2.43 -0.87 1.17
N ARG A 14 3.25 0.17 1.33
CA ARG A 14 3.18 1.40 0.56
C ARG A 14 3.56 1.21 -0.91
N ARG A 15 4.60 0.42 -1.19
CA ARG A 15 5.01 0.10 -2.56
C ARG A 15 3.94 -0.73 -3.25
N ARG A 16 3.45 -1.77 -2.58
CA ARG A 16 2.37 -2.63 -3.10
C ARG A 16 1.08 -1.85 -3.36
N ALA A 17 0.75 -0.90 -2.48
CA ALA A 17 -0.39 -0.02 -2.68
C ALA A 17 -0.24 0.89 -3.91
N ARG A 18 0.97 1.39 -4.18
CA ARG A 18 1.26 2.22 -5.35
C ARG A 18 1.12 1.43 -6.65
N ASP A 19 1.68 0.22 -6.68
CA ASP A 19 1.59 -0.67 -7.84
C ASP A 19 0.13 -0.99 -8.18
N LEU A 20 -0.69 -1.29 -7.15
CA LEU A 20 -2.13 -1.53 -7.33
C LEU A 20 -2.88 -0.26 -7.79
N TYR A 21 -2.49 0.92 -7.31
CA TYR A 21 -3.09 2.18 -7.75
C TYR A 21 -2.83 2.43 -9.24
N TRP A 22 -1.60 2.23 -9.72
CA TRP A 22 -1.26 2.37 -11.15
C TRP A 22 -1.86 1.27 -12.03
N GLN A 23 -2.18 0.10 -11.47
CA GLN A 23 -3.01 -0.92 -12.15
C GLN A 23 -4.49 -0.49 -12.30
N GLY A 24 -4.89 0.66 -11.74
CA GLY A 24 -6.25 1.21 -11.84
C GLY A 24 -7.19 0.80 -10.71
N TYR A 25 -6.70 0.12 -9.66
CA TYR A 25 -7.53 -0.23 -8.52
C TYR A 25 -7.97 1.01 -7.74
N ARG A 26 -9.21 0.99 -7.22
CA ARG A 26 -9.71 2.05 -6.32
C ARG A 26 -9.02 1.95 -4.96
N ILE A 27 -8.69 3.11 -4.37
CA ILE A 27 -8.07 3.21 -3.03
C ILE A 27 -8.81 2.39 -1.98
N ALA A 28 -10.15 2.41 -1.96
CA ALA A 28 -10.94 1.62 -1.00
C ALA A 28 -10.68 0.11 -1.15
N ARG A 29 -10.57 -0.40 -2.39
CA ARG A 29 -10.27 -1.80 -2.65
C ARG A 29 -8.84 -2.17 -2.26
N ILE A 30 -7.88 -1.30 -2.53
CA ILE A 30 -6.48 -1.50 -2.13
C ILE A 30 -6.37 -1.56 -0.60
N ALA A 31 -7.12 -0.72 0.11
CA ALA A 31 -7.15 -0.70 1.57
C ALA A 31 -7.65 -2.03 2.14
N GLU A 32 -8.72 -2.59 1.58
CA GLU A 32 -9.22 -3.92 1.93
C GLU A 32 -8.16 -5.02 1.67
N LEU A 33 -7.53 -5.00 0.49
CA LEU A 33 -6.53 -6.01 0.09
C LEU A 33 -5.29 -6.00 0.98
N LEU A 34 -4.90 -4.83 1.49
CA LEU A 34 -3.72 -4.65 2.34
C LEU A 34 -4.05 -4.65 3.83
N GLY A 35 -5.34 -4.71 4.21
CA GLY A 35 -5.76 -4.66 5.61
C GLY A 35 -5.47 -3.32 6.30
N VAL A 36 -5.35 -2.22 5.54
CA VAL A 36 -5.09 -0.87 6.06
C VAL A 36 -6.31 0.02 5.92
N LYS A 37 -6.36 1.12 6.68
CA LYS A 37 -7.45 2.11 6.52
C LYS A 37 -7.28 2.87 5.19
N PRO A 38 -8.37 3.20 4.46
CA PRO A 38 -8.30 4.03 3.25
C PRO A 38 -7.59 5.36 3.47
N ALA A 39 -7.76 5.99 4.64
CA ALA A 39 -7.08 7.23 5.02
C ALA A 39 -5.54 7.11 5.00
N THR A 40 -5.00 5.93 5.32
CA THR A 40 -3.56 5.65 5.24
C THR A 40 -3.08 5.70 3.80
N LEU A 41 -3.84 5.11 2.87
CA LEU A 41 -3.53 5.17 1.44
C LEU A 41 -3.63 6.58 0.86
N TYR A 42 -4.65 7.36 1.25
CA TYR A 42 -4.74 8.77 0.85
C TYR A 42 -3.53 9.58 1.34
N SER A 43 -3.07 9.32 2.55
CA SER A 43 -1.86 9.95 3.11
C SER A 43 -0.61 9.58 2.30
N TRP A 44 -0.45 8.31 1.90
CA TRP A 44 0.67 7.87 1.08
C TRP A 44 0.62 8.46 -0.33
N LYS A 45 -0.55 8.41 -0.98
CA LYS A 45 -0.81 9.00 -2.29
C LYS A 45 -0.45 10.48 -2.33
N LYS A 46 -0.87 11.24 -1.30
CA LYS A 46 -0.54 12.67 -1.18
C LYS A 46 0.95 12.90 -0.94
N ARG A 47 1.57 12.11 -0.06
CA ARG A 47 2.99 12.29 0.32
C ARG A 47 3.95 11.96 -0.80
N ASP A 48 3.62 10.95 -1.61
CA ASP A 48 4.42 10.52 -2.76
C ASP A 48 3.93 11.10 -4.08
N ARG A 49 2.86 11.90 -4.06
CA ARG A 49 2.25 12.51 -5.25
C ARG A 49 1.99 11.50 -6.37
N TRP A 50 1.28 10.41 -6.08
CA TRP A 50 1.05 9.35 -7.08
C TRP A 50 0.26 9.84 -8.30
N ASP A 51 -0.56 10.90 -8.17
CA ASP A 51 -1.25 11.49 -9.33
C ASP A 51 -0.30 12.33 -10.20
N ASP A 52 0.74 12.92 -9.62
CA ASP A 52 1.73 13.74 -10.34
C ASP A 52 2.90 12.89 -10.87
N THR A 53 2.95 11.62 -10.44
CA THR A 53 3.99 10.66 -10.80
C THR A 53 3.32 9.56 -11.61
N GLU A 54 3.20 9.77 -12.91
CA GLU A 54 2.87 8.68 -13.84
C GLU A 54 4.12 7.76 -13.99
N PRO A 55 3.93 6.43 -13.96
CA PRO A 55 5.04 5.46 -14.00
C PRO A 55 5.78 5.43 -15.35
#